data_AF-A0A1E3I4S9-F1
#
_entry.id   AF-A0A1E3I4S9-F1
#
_cell.length_a   1.000
_cell.length_b   1.000
_cell.length_c   1.000
_cell.angle_alpha   90.00
_cell.angle_beta   90.00
_cell.angle_gamma   90.00
#
_symmetry.space_group_name_H-M   'P 1'
#
loop_
_entity.id
_entity.type
_entity.pdbx_description
1 polymer ?
#
loop_
_entity_poly.entity_id
_entity_poly.type
_entity_poly.pdbx_seq_one_letter_code
_entity_poly.pdbx_strand_id
1 'polypeptide(L)'
;MHRRATAIVSPIQTALANTPRSIGPISSRTSTSSIWSLNCLPNTALSHQIRSHSAFAKNVYMGDNIVNFFAGQPPLNRIAFQRHELEKVNHHLHNPETQFFLFKDFKPLVKKGEAAQPLYLRKDDVKDLIGEGYRGPSPGATLEISKISEVTRLSLPNLIFLGIDDRQDPTTNKSSAVDHLNPKGTPYFALDATGTSFDEAALGGEWGDPRASGSAFGAWDAGVFAEARALIDWNGRNKFCPACGSKTYSLWAGWKRSCITALNPIEGQEPCFSTKGLHNFAYPRTDPVIIMGILDSTGEHMLLGRQKSWPKGMYSCLAGFIEPGESFEDSVRREVLEEAGIEVGPVRYSSSQPWPFPANLMVGCFGRAKDGQTIRFDLDNELEDAQWFPRSTILSVISNHGSSNYTRDDHKKLEDKSDADKATAGALAPSERTQEDLAKKTEGKDVTELTRVPPESAIAGVLIRQWAKGGLDLVSKL
;
A
#
# COMPACT_ATOMS: atom_id res chain seq x y z
N MET A 1 26.40 36.80 -8.80
CA MET A 1 26.13 37.98 -7.93
C MET A 1 25.02 37.58 -6.96
N HIS A 2 25.31 36.97 -5.82
CA HIS A 2 25.56 37.59 -4.49
C HIS A 2 24.42 38.47 -3.94
N ARG A 3 23.69 37.93 -2.95
CA ARG A 3 23.17 38.52 -1.68
C ARG A 3 22.24 37.49 -1.02
N ARG A 4 22.67 36.66 -0.04
CA ARG A 4 22.75 36.88 1.44
C ARG A 4 21.48 37.45 2.08
N ALA A 5 20.81 36.62 2.89
CA ALA A 5 20.03 36.95 4.09
C ALA A 5 20.22 35.77 5.07
N THR A 6 21.22 35.80 5.94
CA THR A 6 21.23 36.30 7.34
C THR A 6 20.27 35.54 8.25
N ALA A 7 20.84 34.57 8.96
CA ALA A 7 20.24 33.88 10.10
C ALA A 7 20.09 34.83 11.30
N ILE A 8 18.99 34.70 12.03
CA ILE A 8 18.84 35.22 13.39
C ILE A 8 18.81 34.00 14.31
N VAL A 9 19.92 33.80 15.02
CA VAL A 9 20.01 33.01 16.24
C VAL A 9 20.31 34.02 17.34
N SER A 10 19.61 33.95 18.47
CA SER A 10 20.17 34.46 19.73
C SER A 10 19.63 33.66 20.92
N PRO A 11 20.44 33.49 21.98
CA PRO A 11 20.41 32.36 22.90
C PRO A 11 19.97 32.75 24.32
N ILE A 12 19.70 31.77 25.17
CA ILE A 12 19.82 31.94 26.63
C ILE A 12 20.49 30.71 27.25
N GLN A 13 21.77 30.89 27.60
CA GLN A 13 22.52 30.25 28.70
C GLN A 13 22.70 31.38 29.75
N THR A 14 22.88 31.25 31.07
CA THR A 14 23.24 30.20 32.04
C THR A 14 23.17 30.88 33.43
N ALA A 15 22.98 30.15 34.54
CA ALA A 15 23.70 30.44 35.79
C ALA A 15 23.65 29.25 36.78
N LEU A 16 24.83 28.92 37.30
CA LEU A 16 25.18 27.88 38.28
C LEU A 16 25.02 28.38 39.73
N ALA A 17 24.78 27.47 40.70
CA ALA A 17 25.29 27.58 42.07
C ALA A 17 25.29 26.21 42.80
N ASN A 18 26.21 26.08 43.75
CA ASN A 18 26.80 24.87 44.33
C ASN A 18 26.25 24.48 45.73
N THR A 19 26.26 23.17 46.03
CA THR A 19 26.57 22.50 47.34
C THR A 19 25.53 22.52 48.51
N PRO A 20 25.68 21.72 49.60
CA PRO A 20 25.30 20.30 49.72
C PRO A 20 24.47 19.99 51.01
N ARG A 21 23.87 18.79 51.15
CA ARG A 21 23.59 18.17 52.48
C ARG A 21 23.18 16.69 52.38
N SER A 22 23.80 15.89 53.24
CA SER A 22 23.50 14.48 53.54
C SER A 22 22.33 14.36 54.54
N ILE A 23 21.69 13.18 54.60
CA ILE A 23 21.26 12.38 55.79
C ILE A 23 20.54 11.10 55.28
N GLY A 24 20.75 9.98 55.96
CA GLY A 24 20.55 8.58 55.52
C GLY A 24 19.14 7.95 55.61
N PRO A 25 19.07 6.59 55.64
CA PRO A 25 17.96 5.76 55.12
C PRO A 25 16.96 5.30 56.21
N ILE A 26 15.79 4.74 55.83
CA ILE A 26 15.04 3.70 56.60
C ILE A 26 13.84 3.08 55.83
N SER A 27 13.81 1.73 55.94
CA SER A 27 12.73 0.71 55.95
C SER A 27 11.73 0.44 54.82
N SER A 28 11.67 -0.88 54.58
CA SER A 28 10.67 -1.74 53.95
C SER A 28 9.24 -1.68 54.54
N ARG A 29 8.24 -2.02 53.70
CA ARG A 29 7.17 -2.98 54.04
C ARG A 29 6.31 -3.37 52.83
N THR A 30 5.97 -4.65 52.82
CA THR A 30 5.08 -5.43 51.95
C THR A 30 3.61 -5.30 52.35
N SER A 31 2.67 -5.42 51.40
CA SER A 31 1.25 -5.78 51.64
C SER A 31 0.68 -6.54 50.42
N THR A 32 0.51 -7.87 50.51
CA THR A 32 -0.74 -8.63 50.76
C THR A 32 -1.81 -8.58 49.66
N SER A 33 -1.96 -9.74 49.04
CA SER A 33 -3.03 -10.23 48.17
C SER A 33 -4.36 -10.46 48.90
N SER A 34 -5.49 -10.26 48.21
CA SER A 34 -6.78 -10.89 48.54
C SER A 34 -7.50 -11.31 47.27
N ILE A 35 -7.95 -12.57 47.28
CA ILE A 35 -8.68 -13.30 46.25
C ILE A 35 -10.15 -13.29 46.66
N TRP A 36 -11.07 -13.08 45.71
CA TRP A 36 -12.48 -13.45 45.85
C TRP A 36 -12.89 -14.41 44.73
N SER A 37 -13.33 -15.59 45.15
CA SER A 37 -13.92 -16.65 44.34
C SER A 37 -15.43 -16.47 44.28
N LEU A 38 -16.07 -16.81 43.17
CA LEU A 38 -17.44 -17.33 43.14
C LEU A 38 -17.69 -18.13 41.86
N ASN A 39 -18.03 -19.41 42.04
CA ASN A 39 -18.30 -20.40 41.01
C ASN A 39 -19.76 -20.86 41.08
N CYS A 40 -20.36 -20.97 39.89
CA CYS A 40 -21.32 -21.97 39.39
C CYS A 40 -22.71 -22.19 40.03
N LEU A 41 -23.74 -22.26 39.15
CA LEU A 41 -24.80 -23.30 39.05
C LEU A 41 -25.68 -23.07 37.77
N PRO A 42 -26.55 -24.00 37.29
CA PRO A 42 -26.35 -24.70 36.01
C PRO A 42 -27.46 -24.58 34.92
N ASN A 43 -27.15 -25.19 33.77
CA ASN A 43 -27.93 -25.51 32.56
C ASN A 43 -29.42 -25.89 32.73
N THR A 44 -30.29 -25.38 31.84
CA THR A 44 -31.44 -26.11 31.24
C THR A 44 -31.74 -25.62 29.82
N ALA A 45 -32.14 -26.56 28.97
CA ALA A 45 -32.30 -26.47 27.51
C ALA A 45 -33.69 -25.94 27.08
N LEU A 46 -33.80 -25.39 25.85
CA LEU A 46 -34.75 -25.85 24.81
C LEU A 46 -34.62 -25.05 23.49
N SER A 47 -34.81 -25.80 22.42
CA SER A 47 -34.61 -25.57 20.98
C SER A 47 -35.66 -24.70 20.28
N HIS A 48 -35.28 -23.94 19.25
CA HIS A 48 -35.70 -24.20 17.85
C HIS A 48 -35.05 -23.25 16.82
N GLN A 49 -34.72 -23.86 15.68
CA GLN A 49 -34.18 -23.37 14.41
C GLN A 49 -34.61 -21.97 13.92
N ILE A 50 -33.62 -21.18 13.47
CA ILE A 50 -33.65 -20.48 12.17
C ILE A 50 -32.31 -20.73 11.47
N ARG A 51 -32.36 -21.28 10.24
CA ARG A 51 -31.20 -21.56 9.39
C ARG A 51 -30.78 -20.32 8.59
N SER A 52 -29.46 -20.24 8.40
CA SER A 52 -28.69 -19.65 7.29
C SER A 52 -28.65 -18.14 7.10
N HIS A 53 -27.54 -17.55 7.56
CA HIS A 53 -26.59 -16.66 6.86
C HIS A 53 -26.01 -15.63 7.85
N SER A 54 -25.21 -16.10 8.80
CA SER A 54 -24.36 -15.23 9.62
C SER A 54 -23.26 -16.06 10.26
N ALA A 55 -22.13 -16.15 9.57
CA ALA A 55 -20.87 -16.61 10.12
C ALA A 55 -19.76 -15.64 9.69
N PHE A 56 -19.97 -14.35 9.94
CA PHE A 56 -18.84 -13.45 10.20
C PHE A 56 -18.60 -13.50 11.70
N ALA A 57 -17.56 -14.22 12.08
CA ALA A 57 -17.23 -14.52 13.45
C ALA A 57 -17.04 -13.26 14.30
N LYS A 58 -17.75 -13.22 15.43
CA LYS A 58 -17.52 -12.31 16.55
C LYS A 58 -16.08 -12.46 17.05
N ASN A 59 -15.24 -11.49 16.73
CA ASN A 59 -14.15 -11.03 17.58
C ASN A 59 -14.34 -9.52 17.73
N VAL A 60 -14.30 -9.00 18.96
CA VAL A 60 -14.31 -7.56 19.22
C VAL A 60 -12.95 -6.98 18.80
N TYR A 61 -12.78 -6.82 17.48
CA TYR A 61 -11.99 -5.78 16.86
C TYR A 61 -12.90 -4.54 16.72
N MET A 62 -12.39 -3.35 16.41
CA MET A 62 -13.26 -2.28 15.87
C MET A 62 -14.01 -2.87 14.66
N GLY A 63 -15.27 -3.27 14.86
CA GLY A 63 -16.04 -4.09 13.92
C GLY A 63 -16.41 -3.38 12.62
N ASP A 64 -16.02 -2.11 12.49
CA ASP A 64 -16.39 -1.20 11.42
C ASP A 64 -15.23 -0.90 10.45
N ASN A 65 -14.06 -1.51 10.64
CA ASN A 65 -12.91 -1.25 9.77
C ASN A 65 -13.09 -1.93 8.41
N ILE A 66 -13.28 -1.13 7.37
CA ILE A 66 -13.32 -1.61 5.99
C ILE A 66 -11.92 -2.06 5.60
N VAL A 67 -11.81 -3.33 5.20
CA VAL A 67 -10.60 -3.84 4.59
C VAL A 67 -10.77 -3.94 3.08
N ASN A 68 -9.93 -3.20 2.36
CA ASN A 68 -9.98 -3.15 0.91
C ASN A 68 -9.23 -4.33 0.26
N PHE A 69 -9.64 -4.67 -0.96
CA PHE A 69 -9.26 -5.89 -1.69
C PHE A 69 -7.76 -6.25 -1.67
N PHE A 70 -6.88 -5.33 -2.09
CA PHE A 70 -5.43 -5.54 -2.12
C PHE A 70 -4.71 -5.54 -0.75
N ALA A 71 -5.43 -5.38 0.36
CA ALA A 71 -4.83 -5.53 1.68
C ALA A 71 -4.59 -7.01 2.05
N GLY A 72 -5.33 -7.95 1.43
CA GLY A 72 -5.34 -9.36 1.79
C GLY A 72 -6.00 -9.59 3.15
N GLN A 73 -7.00 -10.47 3.23
CA GLN A 73 -7.64 -10.78 4.53
C GLN A 73 -7.76 -12.28 4.81
N PRO A 74 -7.20 -12.75 5.93
CA PRO A 74 -6.14 -12.07 6.70
C PRO A 74 -4.88 -11.85 5.80
N PRO A 75 -3.98 -10.92 6.11
CA PRO A 75 -2.74 -10.76 5.35
C PRO A 75 -1.72 -11.85 5.75
N LEU A 76 -0.62 -11.96 4.99
CA LEU A 76 0.55 -12.71 5.45
C LEU A 76 1.05 -12.16 6.79
N ASN A 77 1.45 -13.04 7.70
CA ASN A 77 2.24 -12.65 8.86
C ASN A 77 3.64 -12.27 8.38
N ARG A 78 3.91 -10.96 8.29
CA ARG A 78 5.11 -10.41 7.65
C ARG A 78 6.42 -10.66 8.43
N ILE A 79 6.33 -10.98 9.73
CA ILE A 79 7.45 -11.23 10.65
C ILE A 79 8.71 -10.39 10.38
N ALA A 80 8.52 -9.07 10.30
CA ALA A 80 9.58 -8.15 9.85
C ALA A 80 10.83 -8.19 10.73
N PHE A 81 10.69 -8.53 12.00
CA PHE A 81 11.80 -8.68 12.94
C PHE A 81 12.75 -9.83 12.58
N GLN A 82 12.35 -10.81 11.76
CA GLN A 82 13.26 -11.91 11.34
C GLN A 82 14.06 -11.59 10.07
N ARG A 83 13.76 -10.50 9.37
CA ARG A 83 14.32 -10.24 8.02
C ARG A 83 15.84 -10.08 8.02
N HIS A 84 16.42 -9.68 9.16
CA HIS A 84 17.86 -9.51 9.34
C HIS A 84 18.54 -10.76 9.95
N GLU A 85 17.78 -11.81 10.27
CA GLU A 85 18.28 -13.07 10.84
C GLU A 85 18.50 -14.11 9.74
N LEU A 86 19.76 -14.34 9.36
CA LEU A 86 20.12 -15.25 8.26
C LEU A 86 19.53 -16.65 8.45
N GLU A 87 19.70 -17.23 9.64
CA GLU A 87 19.26 -18.60 9.93
C GLU A 87 17.73 -18.73 9.78
N LYS A 88 16.96 -17.73 10.23
CA LYS A 88 15.50 -17.72 10.08
C LYS A 88 15.09 -17.64 8.61
N VAL A 89 15.65 -16.69 7.87
CA VAL A 89 15.28 -16.49 6.46
C VAL A 89 15.67 -17.70 5.61
N ASN A 90 16.86 -18.29 5.81
CA ASN A 90 17.26 -19.50 5.09
C ASN A 90 16.48 -20.75 5.54
N HIS A 91 16.07 -20.84 6.81
CA HIS A 91 15.14 -21.87 7.27
C HIS A 91 13.80 -21.78 6.50
N HIS A 92 13.24 -20.58 6.38
CA HIS A 92 12.02 -20.35 5.59
C HIS A 92 12.23 -20.66 4.11
N LEU A 93 13.36 -20.25 3.53
CA LEU A 93 13.67 -20.53 2.13
C LEU A 93 13.77 -22.04 1.83
N HIS A 94 14.24 -22.82 2.81
CA HIS A 94 14.48 -24.25 2.67
C HIS A 94 13.32 -25.12 3.15
N ASN A 95 12.26 -24.53 3.70
CA ASN A 95 11.05 -25.26 4.06
C ASN A 95 10.42 -25.88 2.79
N PRO A 96 10.10 -27.19 2.78
CA PRO A 96 9.52 -27.86 1.62
C PRO A 96 8.16 -27.28 1.22
N GLU A 97 7.43 -26.67 2.15
CA GLU A 97 6.15 -26.04 1.87
C GLU A 97 6.26 -24.62 1.32
N THR A 98 7.45 -24.05 1.20
CA THR A 98 7.61 -22.68 0.72
C THR A 98 7.04 -22.46 -0.67
N GLN A 99 6.28 -21.38 -0.81
CA GLN A 99 5.63 -20.94 -2.04
C GLN A 99 6.42 -19.78 -2.65
N PHE A 100 6.67 -19.87 -3.96
CA PHE A 100 7.35 -18.83 -4.73
C PHE A 100 6.39 -18.21 -5.72
N PHE A 101 6.22 -16.88 -5.64
CA PHE A 101 5.47 -16.11 -6.61
C PHE A 101 6.43 -15.40 -7.56
N LEU A 102 6.41 -15.81 -8.83
CA LEU A 102 7.35 -15.32 -9.83
C LEU A 102 6.82 -14.12 -10.57
N PHE A 103 7.74 -13.25 -10.96
CA PHE A 103 7.51 -12.10 -11.81
C PHE A 103 8.56 -12.05 -12.92
N LYS A 104 8.17 -11.60 -14.11
CA LYS A 104 9.09 -11.31 -15.22
C LYS A 104 8.68 -10.01 -15.88
N ASP A 105 9.59 -9.05 -15.96
CA ASP A 105 9.30 -7.68 -16.41
C ASP A 105 8.08 -7.10 -15.66
N PHE A 106 8.04 -7.36 -14.34
CA PHE A 106 6.96 -6.99 -13.43
C PHE A 106 5.60 -7.68 -13.64
N LYS A 107 5.50 -8.63 -14.59
CA LYS A 107 4.30 -9.42 -14.86
C LYS A 107 4.22 -10.63 -13.93
N PRO A 108 3.12 -10.85 -13.18
CA PRO A 108 2.98 -12.02 -12.32
C PRO A 108 2.86 -13.30 -13.15
N LEU A 109 3.38 -14.40 -12.61
CA LEU A 109 3.14 -15.73 -13.15
C LEU A 109 1.73 -16.20 -12.76
N VAL A 110 0.91 -16.53 -13.76
CA VAL A 110 -0.46 -17.04 -13.58
C VAL A 110 -0.61 -18.39 -14.26
N LYS A 111 -1.64 -19.14 -13.90
CA LYS A 111 -1.98 -20.40 -14.58
C LYS A 111 -2.40 -20.10 -16.02
N LYS A 112 -1.92 -20.91 -16.97
CA LYS A 112 -2.20 -20.75 -18.39
C LYS A 112 -3.71 -20.77 -18.68
N GLY A 113 -4.22 -19.69 -19.29
CA GLY A 113 -5.64 -19.53 -19.60
C GLY A 113 -6.51 -19.10 -18.42
N GLU A 114 -5.92 -18.92 -17.24
CA GLU A 114 -6.60 -18.57 -15.99
C GLU A 114 -5.93 -17.34 -15.36
N ALA A 115 -6.07 -16.17 -16.00
CA ALA A 115 -5.45 -14.92 -15.53
C ALA A 115 -5.84 -14.50 -14.10
N ALA A 116 -6.94 -15.05 -13.57
CA ALA A 116 -7.45 -14.87 -12.21
C ALA A 116 -6.84 -15.84 -11.18
N GLN A 117 -5.89 -16.69 -11.57
CA GLN A 117 -5.28 -17.70 -10.70
C GLN A 117 -3.75 -17.54 -10.72
N PRO A 118 -3.13 -17.06 -9.63
CA PRO A 118 -1.68 -17.05 -9.56
C PRO A 118 -1.13 -18.48 -9.60
N LEU A 119 0.03 -18.65 -10.23
CA LEU A 119 0.76 -19.92 -10.19
C LEU A 119 1.91 -19.78 -9.19
N TYR A 120 1.68 -20.27 -7.98
CA TYR A 120 2.73 -20.42 -6.99
C TYR A 120 3.54 -21.69 -7.28
N LEU A 121 4.86 -21.58 -7.16
CA LEU A 121 5.80 -22.65 -7.43
C LEU A 121 6.43 -23.17 -6.14
N ARG A 122 6.96 -24.38 -6.19
CA ARG A 122 7.74 -24.98 -5.10
C ARG A 122 9.23 -24.80 -5.34
N LYS A 123 10.02 -25.11 -4.32
CA LYS A 123 11.48 -24.95 -4.36
C LYS A 123 12.13 -25.66 -5.55
N ASP A 124 11.67 -26.86 -5.88
CA ASP A 124 12.26 -27.66 -6.96
C ASP A 124 12.08 -27.01 -8.34
N ASP A 125 11.00 -26.26 -8.54
CA ASP A 125 10.70 -25.54 -9.78
C ASP A 125 11.61 -24.32 -9.98
N VAL A 126 12.15 -23.76 -8.88
CA VAL A 126 12.88 -22.47 -8.88
C VAL A 126 14.31 -22.58 -8.36
N LYS A 127 14.81 -23.81 -8.13
CA LYS A 127 16.11 -24.07 -7.50
C LYS A 127 17.28 -23.34 -8.18
N ASP A 128 17.25 -23.24 -9.51
CA ASP A 128 18.29 -22.61 -10.31
C ASP A 128 18.27 -21.07 -10.16
N LEU A 129 17.09 -20.51 -9.85
CA LEU A 129 16.89 -19.08 -9.61
C LEU A 129 17.26 -18.70 -8.17
N ILE A 130 16.96 -19.55 -7.18
CA ILE A 130 17.29 -19.25 -5.78
C ILE A 130 18.79 -19.43 -5.48
N GLY A 131 19.44 -20.40 -6.12
CA GLY A 131 20.84 -20.76 -5.88
C GLY A 131 21.09 -21.12 -4.41
N GLU A 132 22.19 -20.61 -3.85
CA GLU A 132 22.55 -20.80 -2.43
C GLU A 132 21.70 -19.97 -1.44
N GLY A 133 20.73 -19.20 -1.93
CA GLY A 133 19.85 -18.37 -1.09
C GLY A 133 20.51 -17.07 -0.63
N TYR A 134 20.47 -16.80 0.68
CA TYR A 134 21.04 -15.60 1.28
C TYR A 134 22.36 -15.91 1.99
N ARG A 135 23.26 -14.91 2.03
CA ARG A 135 24.53 -14.97 2.73
C ARG A 135 24.52 -14.03 3.93
N GLY A 136 25.33 -14.31 4.94
CA GLY A 136 25.51 -13.43 6.09
C GLY A 136 26.97 -13.08 6.33
N PRO A 137 27.26 -12.43 7.48
CA PRO A 137 28.63 -12.16 7.87
C PRO A 137 29.47 -13.41 8.00
N SER A 138 30.75 -13.30 7.65
CA SER A 138 31.73 -14.34 7.95
C SER A 138 31.87 -14.53 9.46
N PRO A 139 32.12 -15.77 9.95
CA PRO A 139 32.40 -16.01 11.36
C PRO A 139 33.53 -15.11 11.88
N GLY A 140 33.31 -14.47 13.03
CA GLY A 140 34.29 -13.54 13.64
C GLY A 140 34.33 -12.15 13.00
N ALA A 141 33.41 -11.82 12.09
CA ALA A 141 33.26 -10.47 11.54
C ALA A 141 33.04 -9.43 12.65
N THR A 142 33.55 -8.22 12.42
CA THR A 142 33.27 -7.08 13.30
C THR A 142 31.78 -6.74 13.27
N LEU A 143 31.30 -5.99 14.26
CA LEU A 143 29.92 -5.52 14.28
C LEU A 143 29.57 -4.69 13.03
N GLU A 144 30.52 -3.90 12.52
CA GLU A 144 30.34 -3.09 11.31
C GLU A 144 30.16 -3.95 10.07
N ILE A 145 31.06 -4.93 9.86
CA ILE A 145 30.95 -5.89 8.76
C ILE A 145 29.66 -6.69 8.88
N SER A 146 29.26 -7.06 10.10
CA SER A 146 28.01 -7.78 10.35
C SER A 146 26.80 -7.00 9.86
N LYS A 147 26.67 -5.72 10.24
CA LYS A 147 25.54 -4.86 9.84
C LYS A 147 25.41 -4.66 8.33
N ILE A 148 26.53 -4.54 7.61
CA ILE A 148 26.52 -4.34 6.17
C ILE A 148 26.32 -5.65 5.39
N SER A 149 26.32 -6.80 6.07
CA SER A 149 26.18 -8.12 5.47
C SER A 149 24.95 -8.92 5.95
N GLU A 150 24.02 -8.29 6.67
CA GLU A 150 22.79 -8.92 7.19
C GLU A 150 21.86 -9.41 6.07
N VAL A 151 21.80 -10.74 5.89
CA VAL A 151 20.91 -11.40 4.91
C VAL A 151 21.11 -10.80 3.52
N THR A 152 22.35 -10.87 3.07
CA THR A 152 22.85 -10.26 1.84
C THR A 152 22.55 -11.12 0.63
N ARG A 153 22.17 -10.45 -0.46
CA ARG A 153 22.12 -11.04 -1.80
C ARG A 153 22.77 -10.08 -2.81
N LEU A 154 23.89 -10.51 -3.41
CA LEU A 154 24.75 -9.69 -4.28
C LEU A 154 24.44 -9.82 -5.77
N SER A 155 23.83 -10.93 -6.19
CA SER A 155 23.55 -11.24 -7.60
C SER A 155 22.07 -11.61 -7.82
N LEU A 156 21.62 -11.43 -9.07
CA LEU A 156 20.29 -11.81 -9.56
C LEU A 156 20.03 -13.31 -9.43
N PRO A 157 18.74 -13.73 -9.45
CA PRO A 157 17.54 -12.89 -9.42
C PRO A 157 17.22 -12.32 -8.04
N ASN A 158 16.44 -11.22 -8.00
CA ASN A 158 15.92 -10.70 -6.73
C ASN A 158 15.04 -11.78 -6.09
N LEU A 159 15.30 -12.06 -4.81
CA LEU A 159 14.56 -12.99 -3.99
C LEU A 159 14.13 -12.22 -2.74
N ILE A 160 12.83 -12.23 -2.46
CA ILE A 160 12.22 -11.35 -1.47
C ILE A 160 11.34 -12.19 -0.55
N PHE A 161 11.59 -12.14 0.75
CA PHE A 161 10.74 -12.83 1.72
C PHE A 161 9.50 -11.99 2.03
N LEU A 162 8.30 -12.54 1.82
CA LEU A 162 7.05 -11.81 2.03
C LEU A 162 6.51 -12.01 3.46
N GLY A 163 6.57 -13.24 3.96
CA GLY A 163 6.06 -13.61 5.27
C GLY A 163 5.60 -15.05 5.30
N ILE A 164 4.72 -15.36 6.26
CA ILE A 164 4.18 -16.69 6.50
C ILE A 164 2.65 -16.64 6.46
N ASP A 165 2.06 -17.59 5.75
CA ASP A 165 0.64 -17.91 5.89
C ASP A 165 0.44 -18.78 7.12
N ASP A 166 0.11 -18.15 8.25
CA ASP A 166 -0.19 -18.79 9.52
C ASP A 166 -1.70 -18.89 9.78
N ARG A 167 -2.56 -18.79 8.75
CA ARG A 167 -4.03 -18.78 8.92
C ARG A 167 -4.60 -19.99 9.64
N GLN A 168 -3.94 -21.15 9.52
CA GLN A 168 -4.37 -22.38 10.18
C GLN A 168 -4.03 -22.41 11.67
N ASP A 169 -2.95 -21.73 12.07
CA ASP A 169 -2.52 -21.59 13.46
C ASP A 169 -2.04 -20.15 13.71
N PRO A 170 -2.96 -19.15 13.72
CA PRO A 170 -2.57 -17.75 13.70
C PRO A 170 -1.79 -17.37 14.96
N THR A 171 -0.69 -16.67 14.76
CA THR A 171 0.10 -16.14 15.87
C THR A 171 -0.69 -15.00 16.53
N THR A 172 -1.25 -15.23 17.73
CA THR A 172 -2.08 -14.22 18.44
C THR A 172 -1.57 -13.95 19.84
N ASN A 173 -1.82 -12.75 20.36
CA ASN A 173 -1.53 -12.40 21.76
C ASN A 173 -2.58 -12.97 22.74
N LYS A 174 -3.38 -13.96 22.34
CA LYS A 174 -4.43 -14.54 23.20
C LYS A 174 -3.85 -15.32 24.37
N SER A 175 -2.59 -15.73 24.28
CA SER A 175 -1.87 -16.44 25.35
C SER A 175 -0.40 -16.08 25.32
N SER A 176 0.22 -15.95 26.49
CA SER A 176 1.67 -15.77 26.64
C SER A 176 2.48 -16.99 26.20
N ALA A 177 1.82 -18.13 25.97
CA ALA A 177 2.45 -19.35 25.45
C ALA A 177 2.62 -19.34 23.92
N VAL A 178 2.07 -18.35 23.20
CA VAL A 178 2.24 -18.24 21.76
C VAL A 178 3.67 -17.82 21.44
N ASP A 179 4.37 -18.67 20.69
CA ASP A 179 5.72 -18.37 20.23
C ASP A 179 5.69 -17.43 19.02
N HIS A 180 5.68 -16.13 19.30
CA HIS A 180 5.75 -15.10 18.27
C HIS A 180 7.06 -15.13 17.48
N LEU A 181 8.12 -15.75 18.00
CA LEU A 181 9.43 -15.82 17.36
C LEU A 181 9.52 -16.95 16.34
N ASN A 182 8.59 -17.91 16.36
CA ASN A 182 8.56 -19.06 15.44
C ASN A 182 7.12 -19.37 15.01
N PRO A 183 6.47 -18.47 14.26
CA PRO A 183 5.14 -18.74 13.72
C PRO A 183 5.17 -19.98 12.83
N LYS A 184 4.10 -20.78 12.89
CA LYS A 184 3.93 -21.97 12.06
C LYS A 184 3.07 -21.64 10.85
N GLY A 185 3.50 -22.11 9.68
CA GLY A 185 2.74 -21.87 8.47
C GLY A 185 3.56 -22.08 7.21
N THR A 186 3.01 -21.61 6.10
CA THR A 186 3.64 -21.71 4.79
C THR A 186 4.41 -20.42 4.48
N PRO A 187 5.74 -20.46 4.30
CA PRO A 187 6.50 -19.27 3.90
C PRO A 187 6.22 -18.88 2.45
N TYR A 188 6.20 -17.58 2.17
CA TYR A 188 6.04 -17.01 0.83
C TYR A 188 7.23 -16.15 0.44
N PHE A 189 7.71 -16.34 -0.79
CA PHE A 189 8.75 -15.51 -1.41
C PHE A 189 8.26 -14.96 -2.75
N ALA A 190 8.69 -13.75 -3.09
CA ALA A 190 8.61 -13.23 -4.46
C ALA A 190 9.97 -13.37 -5.14
N LEU A 191 9.95 -13.70 -6.44
CA LEU A 191 11.16 -13.91 -7.23
C LEU A 191 11.06 -13.19 -8.58
N ASP A 192 12.11 -12.47 -8.95
CA ASP A 192 12.20 -11.73 -10.21
C ASP A 192 12.98 -12.52 -11.27
N ALA A 193 12.28 -13.22 -12.16
CA ALA A 193 12.85 -13.98 -13.27
C ALA A 193 13.21 -13.10 -14.49
N THR A 194 13.20 -11.78 -14.34
CA THR A 194 13.60 -10.87 -15.44
C THR A 194 15.04 -11.12 -15.87
N GLY A 195 15.23 -11.33 -17.18
CA GLY A 195 16.55 -11.60 -17.76
C GLY A 195 17.09 -13.02 -17.51
N THR A 196 16.28 -13.94 -16.98
CA THR A 196 16.64 -15.36 -16.84
C THR A 196 15.93 -16.22 -17.89
N SER A 197 16.51 -17.39 -18.20
CA SER A 197 15.83 -18.45 -18.97
C SER A 197 14.98 -19.28 -18.03
N PHE A 198 13.71 -18.90 -17.88
CA PHE A 198 12.71 -19.65 -17.13
C PHE A 198 11.65 -20.16 -18.10
N ASP A 199 11.30 -21.45 -18.03
CA ASP A 199 10.29 -22.08 -18.89
C ASP A 199 8.96 -22.18 -18.13
N GLU A 200 8.22 -21.08 -18.12
CA GLU A 200 6.90 -21.04 -17.48
C GLU A 200 5.90 -22.02 -18.10
N ALA A 201 6.04 -22.29 -19.41
CA ALA A 201 5.08 -23.10 -20.14
C ALA A 201 5.16 -24.58 -19.74
N ALA A 202 6.38 -25.08 -19.48
CA ALA A 202 6.58 -26.44 -18.93
C ALA A 202 5.89 -26.66 -17.58
N LEU A 203 5.66 -25.59 -16.81
CA LEU A 203 4.98 -25.62 -15.52
C LEU A 203 3.49 -25.25 -15.61
N GLY A 204 2.95 -25.11 -16.83
CA GLY A 204 1.56 -24.72 -17.05
C GLY A 204 1.25 -23.26 -16.73
N GLY A 205 2.27 -22.40 -16.74
CA GLY A 205 2.16 -20.97 -16.46
C GLY A 205 2.18 -20.07 -17.71
N GLU A 206 1.78 -18.83 -17.51
CA GLU A 206 1.97 -17.71 -18.45
C GLU A 206 2.14 -16.39 -17.68
N TRP A 207 2.70 -15.36 -18.34
CA TRP A 207 2.88 -14.04 -17.73
C TRP A 207 1.62 -13.19 -17.89
N GLY A 208 0.94 -12.91 -16.78
CA GLY A 208 -0.29 -12.11 -16.75
C GLY A 208 -0.04 -10.60 -16.86
N ASP A 209 -1.02 -9.86 -17.37
CA ASP A 209 -1.04 -8.39 -17.20
C ASP A 209 -1.23 -8.06 -15.71
N PRO A 210 -0.35 -7.25 -15.08
CA PRO A 210 -0.43 -6.96 -13.66
C PRO A 210 -1.79 -6.42 -13.20
N ARG A 211 -2.43 -5.54 -13.98
CA ARG A 211 -3.71 -4.92 -13.60
C ARG A 211 -4.86 -5.90 -13.75
N ALA A 212 -4.99 -6.52 -14.91
CA ALA A 212 -6.06 -7.49 -15.17
C ALA A 212 -5.96 -8.70 -14.23
N SER A 213 -4.77 -9.29 -14.06
CA SER A 213 -4.58 -10.43 -13.17
C SER A 213 -4.77 -10.04 -11.71
N GLY A 214 -4.11 -8.96 -11.26
CA GLY A 214 -4.21 -8.50 -9.88
C GLY A 214 -5.66 -8.20 -9.45
N SER A 215 -6.44 -7.55 -10.32
CA SER A 215 -7.86 -7.26 -10.08
C SER A 215 -8.78 -8.48 -10.16
N ALA A 216 -8.34 -9.57 -10.81
CA ALA A 216 -9.13 -10.80 -10.96
C ALA A 216 -8.83 -11.86 -9.90
N PHE A 217 -7.72 -11.73 -9.16
CA PHE A 217 -7.35 -12.66 -8.08
C PHE A 217 -8.39 -12.70 -6.94
N GLY A 218 -8.37 -13.78 -6.16
CA GLY A 218 -9.07 -13.81 -4.87
C GLY A 218 -8.46 -12.81 -3.89
N ALA A 219 -9.22 -12.32 -2.92
CA ALA A 219 -8.76 -11.27 -1.99
C ALA A 219 -7.45 -11.61 -1.26
N TRP A 220 -7.25 -12.88 -0.88
CA TRP A 220 -5.99 -13.36 -0.30
C TRP A 220 -4.82 -13.17 -1.27
N ASP A 221 -4.94 -13.74 -2.48
CA ASP A 221 -3.90 -13.69 -3.51
C ASP A 221 -3.64 -12.27 -4.00
N ALA A 222 -4.67 -11.42 -4.07
CA ALA A 222 -4.54 -10.00 -4.36
C ALA A 222 -3.67 -9.29 -3.32
N GLY A 223 -3.80 -9.64 -2.03
CA GLY A 223 -2.94 -9.11 -0.96
C GLY A 223 -1.49 -9.56 -1.09
N VAL A 224 -1.26 -10.85 -1.33
CA VAL A 224 0.09 -11.40 -1.58
C VAL A 224 0.71 -10.76 -2.82
N PHE A 225 -0.06 -10.64 -3.89
CA PHE A 225 0.33 -9.96 -5.12
C PHE A 225 0.70 -8.51 -4.88
N ALA A 226 -0.11 -7.75 -4.12
CA ALA A 226 0.15 -6.35 -3.88
C ALA A 226 1.48 -6.12 -3.15
N GLU A 227 1.77 -6.92 -2.12
CA GLU A 227 3.05 -6.88 -1.42
C GLU A 227 4.21 -7.28 -2.34
N ALA A 228 4.09 -8.43 -3.02
CA ALA A 228 5.13 -8.96 -3.90
C ALA A 228 5.45 -7.98 -5.04
N ARG A 229 4.42 -7.51 -5.75
CA ARG A 229 4.54 -6.62 -6.91
C ARG A 229 5.21 -5.29 -6.53
N ALA A 230 4.87 -4.70 -5.39
CA ALA A 230 5.48 -3.46 -4.92
C ALA A 230 6.98 -3.65 -4.61
N LEU A 231 7.35 -4.77 -3.97
CA LEU A 231 8.74 -5.05 -3.62
C LEU A 231 9.60 -5.44 -4.83
N ILE A 232 9.04 -6.19 -5.78
CA ILE A 232 9.66 -6.50 -7.07
C ILE A 232 9.88 -5.19 -7.86
N ASP A 233 8.89 -4.29 -7.89
CA ASP A 233 9.03 -2.98 -8.54
C ASP A 233 10.21 -2.20 -7.97
N TRP A 234 10.21 -2.04 -6.64
CA TRP A 234 11.19 -1.23 -5.95
C TRP A 234 12.60 -1.82 -6.11
N ASN A 235 12.79 -3.12 -5.94
CA ASN A 235 14.09 -3.77 -6.15
C ASN A 235 14.54 -3.67 -7.63
N GLY A 236 13.60 -3.78 -8.58
CA GLY A 236 13.88 -3.69 -10.01
C GLY A 236 14.30 -2.28 -10.46
N ARG A 237 13.75 -1.23 -9.86
CA ARG A 237 14.05 0.17 -10.21
C ARG A 237 15.20 0.78 -9.41
N ASN A 238 15.44 0.35 -8.17
CA ASN A 238 16.43 0.94 -7.26
C ASN A 238 17.79 0.19 -7.29
N LYS A 239 18.30 -0.04 -8.50
CA LYS A 239 19.57 -0.74 -8.76
C LYS A 239 20.83 0.08 -8.46
N PHE A 240 20.67 1.40 -8.35
CA PHE A 240 21.75 2.36 -8.10
C PHE A 240 21.41 3.24 -6.88
N CYS A 241 22.46 3.69 -6.20
CA CYS A 241 22.38 4.48 -4.99
C CYS A 241 22.03 5.93 -5.35
N PRO A 242 20.92 6.49 -4.85
CA PRO A 242 20.54 7.88 -5.14
C PRO A 242 21.57 8.91 -4.66
N ALA A 243 22.38 8.57 -3.64
CA ALA A 243 23.37 9.47 -3.07
C ALA A 243 24.66 9.60 -3.89
N CYS A 244 25.04 8.58 -4.69
CA CYS A 244 26.33 8.58 -5.40
C CYS A 244 26.35 7.88 -6.77
N GLY A 245 25.23 7.30 -7.22
CA GLY A 245 25.13 6.60 -8.50
C GLY A 245 25.79 5.19 -8.55
N SER A 246 26.46 4.75 -7.49
CA SER A 246 27.03 3.39 -7.42
C SER A 246 25.95 2.31 -7.35
N LYS A 247 26.25 1.07 -7.79
CA LYS A 247 25.29 -0.05 -7.65
C LYS A 247 24.90 -0.29 -6.20
N THR A 248 23.68 -0.77 -5.99
CA THR A 248 23.21 -1.23 -4.68
C THR A 248 23.18 -2.76 -4.62
N TYR A 249 23.11 -3.31 -3.41
CA TYR A 249 22.88 -4.73 -3.15
C TYR A 249 21.75 -4.92 -2.14
N SER A 250 21.19 -6.13 -2.09
CA SER A 250 20.03 -6.42 -1.25
C SER A 250 20.47 -6.85 0.14
N LEU A 251 19.76 -6.35 1.14
CA LEU A 251 19.81 -6.75 2.53
C LEU A 251 18.41 -7.13 3.00
N TRP A 252 18.34 -7.76 4.17
CA TRP A 252 17.08 -8.01 4.88
C TRP A 252 16.03 -8.74 4.03
N ALA A 253 16.46 -9.78 3.31
CA ALA A 253 15.60 -10.59 2.46
C ALA A 253 14.78 -9.77 1.43
N GLY A 254 15.39 -8.74 0.83
CA GLY A 254 14.77 -7.92 -0.22
C GLY A 254 14.08 -6.65 0.28
N TRP A 255 14.13 -6.36 1.58
CA TRP A 255 13.49 -5.19 2.21
C TRP A 255 14.42 -4.01 2.47
N LYS A 256 15.69 -4.12 2.07
CA LYS A 256 16.67 -3.05 2.22
C LYS A 256 17.66 -3.06 1.06
N ARG A 257 18.02 -1.89 0.55
CA ARG A 257 19.10 -1.68 -0.41
C ARG A 257 20.24 -0.94 0.26
N SER A 258 21.47 -1.41 0.07
CA SER A 258 22.68 -0.73 0.55
C SER A 258 23.62 -0.43 -0.60
N CYS A 259 24.42 0.63 -0.47
CA CYS A 259 25.38 1.04 -1.48
C CYS A 259 26.60 0.11 -1.48
N ILE A 260 27.04 -0.34 -2.65
CA ILE A 260 28.17 -1.28 -2.78
C ILE A 260 29.49 -0.72 -2.25
N THR A 261 29.63 0.61 -2.11
CA THR A 261 30.81 1.22 -1.50
C THR A 261 31.03 0.79 -0.04
N ALA A 262 30.00 0.23 0.62
CA ALA A 262 30.17 -0.40 1.94
C ALA A 262 30.97 -1.72 1.87
N LEU A 263 30.84 -2.47 0.78
CA LEU A 263 31.51 -3.77 0.59
C LEU A 263 32.84 -3.63 -0.15
N ASN A 264 32.97 -2.63 -1.01
CA ASN A 264 34.16 -2.36 -1.82
C ASN A 264 34.75 -0.98 -1.46
N PRO A 265 35.39 -0.83 -0.29
CA PRO A 265 36.04 0.42 0.08
C PRO A 265 37.19 0.72 -0.90
N ILE A 266 37.32 1.99 -1.28
CA ILE A 266 38.44 2.48 -2.09
C ILE A 266 39.43 3.15 -1.14
N GLU A 267 40.71 2.78 -1.23
CA GLU A 267 41.74 3.36 -0.37
C GLU A 267 41.78 4.89 -0.51
N GLY A 268 41.80 5.59 0.63
CA GLY A 268 41.78 7.06 0.67
C GLY A 268 40.41 7.68 0.39
N GLN A 269 39.34 6.89 0.23
CA GLN A 269 37.97 7.40 0.07
C GLN A 269 37.03 6.77 1.09
N GLU A 270 36.29 7.62 1.80
CA GLU A 270 35.21 7.16 2.67
C GLU A 270 34.08 6.52 1.84
N PRO A 271 33.45 5.44 2.33
CA PRO A 271 32.23 4.92 1.74
C PRO A 271 31.16 6.01 1.60
N CYS A 272 30.28 5.87 0.61
CA CYS A 272 29.16 6.79 0.41
C CYS A 272 28.43 7.06 1.73
N PHE A 273 28.09 8.32 2.02
CA PHE A 273 27.44 8.68 3.29
C PHE A 273 26.13 7.90 3.53
N SER A 274 25.48 7.39 2.48
CA SER A 274 24.29 6.56 2.59
C SER A 274 24.53 5.21 3.27
N THR A 275 25.78 4.79 3.46
CA THR A 275 26.15 3.55 4.18
C THR A 275 26.14 3.75 5.70
N LYS A 276 26.07 5.00 6.16
CA LYS A 276 26.04 5.38 7.58
C LYS A 276 24.69 6.05 7.89
N GLY A 277 24.03 5.61 8.97
CA GLY A 277 22.74 6.18 9.39
C GLY A 277 21.52 5.62 8.63
N LEU A 278 20.37 6.24 8.87
CA LEU A 278 19.08 5.85 8.30
C LEU A 278 18.73 6.75 7.11
N HIS A 279 18.49 6.14 5.95
CA HIS A 279 18.10 6.85 4.73
C HIS A 279 16.84 6.22 4.15
N ASN A 280 15.82 7.01 3.86
CA ASN A 280 14.52 6.53 3.40
C ASN A 280 14.60 5.71 2.10
N PHE A 281 15.45 6.12 1.15
CA PHE A 281 15.63 5.42 -0.12
C PHE A 281 16.30 4.04 0.01
N ALA A 282 16.84 3.71 1.18
CA ALA A 282 17.33 2.36 1.47
C ALA A 282 16.18 1.36 1.72
N TYR A 283 14.94 1.83 1.88
CA TYR A 283 13.76 1.02 2.19
C TYR A 283 12.70 1.12 1.08
N PRO A 284 11.79 0.12 0.96
CA PRO A 284 10.70 0.14 0.01
C PRO A 284 9.88 1.44 0.11
N ARG A 285 9.62 2.03 -1.05
CA ARG A 285 8.82 3.25 -1.17
C ARG A 285 7.34 2.89 -1.25
N THR A 286 6.52 3.62 -0.50
CA THR A 286 5.06 3.59 -0.62
C THR A 286 4.58 5.03 -0.71
N ASP A 287 4.02 5.42 -1.85
CA ASP A 287 3.55 6.79 -2.07
C ASP A 287 2.08 6.92 -1.64
N PRO A 288 1.76 7.77 -0.65
CA PRO A 288 0.38 7.96 -0.24
C PRO A 288 -0.37 8.82 -1.27
N VAL A 289 -1.58 8.37 -1.62
CA VAL A 289 -2.47 9.04 -2.58
C VAL A 289 -3.83 9.19 -1.91
N ILE A 290 -4.32 10.41 -1.74
CA ILE A 290 -5.68 10.60 -1.26
C ILE A 290 -6.68 10.30 -2.38
N ILE A 291 -7.83 9.74 -2.01
CA ILE A 291 -8.96 9.53 -2.91
C ILE A 291 -10.24 9.86 -2.17
N MET A 292 -11.07 10.74 -2.71
CA MET A 292 -12.12 11.38 -1.93
C MET A 292 -13.52 11.30 -2.55
N GLY A 293 -14.48 10.87 -1.73
CA GLY A 293 -15.89 11.09 -1.99
C GLY A 293 -16.31 12.45 -1.45
N ILE A 294 -16.44 13.46 -2.32
CA ILE A 294 -16.86 14.80 -1.92
C ILE A 294 -18.37 14.90 -2.05
N LEU A 295 -19.03 15.24 -0.94
CA LEU A 295 -20.45 15.48 -0.88
C LEU A 295 -20.73 16.97 -1.09
N ASP A 296 -21.87 17.28 -1.68
CA ASP A 296 -22.36 18.66 -1.69
C ASP A 296 -22.70 19.10 -0.25
N SER A 297 -23.02 20.37 -0.08
CA SER A 297 -23.34 20.89 1.25
C SER A 297 -24.59 20.23 1.86
N THR A 298 -25.54 19.78 1.03
CA THR A 298 -26.73 19.05 1.48
C THR A 298 -26.43 17.61 1.92
N GLY A 299 -25.44 16.96 1.31
CA GLY A 299 -25.11 15.56 1.51
C GLY A 299 -25.83 14.59 0.56
N GLU A 300 -26.65 15.11 -0.35
CA GLU A 300 -27.50 14.34 -1.28
C GLU A 300 -26.84 14.06 -2.64
N HIS A 301 -25.77 14.79 -2.96
CA HIS A 301 -24.99 14.61 -4.18
C HIS A 301 -23.53 14.27 -3.88
N MET A 302 -22.90 13.51 -4.77
CA MET A 302 -21.46 13.26 -4.74
C MET A 302 -20.80 13.79 -6.01
N LEU A 303 -19.69 14.51 -5.85
CA LEU A 303 -18.84 14.95 -6.94
C LEU A 303 -18.06 13.75 -7.48
N LEU A 304 -18.19 13.48 -8.78
CA LEU A 304 -17.37 12.49 -9.48
C LEU A 304 -16.75 13.13 -10.71
N GLY A 305 -15.51 12.75 -11.02
CA GLY A 305 -14.74 13.21 -12.17
C GLY A 305 -14.41 12.09 -13.15
N ARG A 306 -14.00 12.46 -14.36
CA ARG A 306 -13.46 11.54 -15.37
C ARG A 306 -12.30 12.16 -16.15
N GLN A 307 -11.39 11.30 -16.58
CA GLN A 307 -10.33 11.65 -17.52
C GLN A 307 -10.71 11.29 -18.95
N LYS A 308 -10.10 11.98 -19.92
CA LYS A 308 -10.37 11.80 -21.36
C LYS A 308 -10.12 10.38 -21.87
N SER A 309 -9.19 9.65 -21.26
CA SER A 309 -8.84 8.28 -21.65
C SER A 309 -9.83 7.22 -21.18
N TRP A 310 -10.74 7.55 -20.26
CA TRP A 310 -11.64 6.56 -19.66
C TRP A 310 -12.83 6.26 -20.57
N PRO A 311 -13.39 5.03 -20.49
CA PRO A 311 -14.63 4.69 -21.20
C PRO A 311 -15.71 5.74 -20.98
N LYS A 312 -16.46 6.10 -22.03
CA LYS A 312 -17.55 7.09 -21.93
C LYS A 312 -18.55 6.66 -20.85
N GLY A 313 -19.01 7.63 -20.06
CA GLY A 313 -19.98 7.40 -18.98
C GLY A 313 -19.42 6.77 -17.71
N MET A 314 -18.10 6.50 -17.66
CA MET A 314 -17.40 6.16 -16.43
C MET A 314 -16.93 7.40 -15.68
N TYR A 315 -17.29 7.50 -14.40
CA TYR A 315 -16.82 8.52 -13.46
C TYR A 315 -16.32 7.86 -12.16
N SER A 316 -15.41 8.52 -11.45
CA SER A 316 -14.81 8.07 -10.19
C SER A 316 -14.67 9.23 -9.21
N CYS A 317 -14.37 8.91 -7.95
CA CYS A 317 -13.80 9.87 -7.01
C CYS A 317 -12.53 10.51 -7.59
N LEU A 318 -12.31 11.77 -7.24
CA LEU A 318 -11.05 12.47 -7.50
C LEU A 318 -9.93 11.84 -6.65
N ALA A 319 -8.67 11.93 -7.10
CA ALA A 319 -7.54 11.36 -6.37
C ALA A 319 -6.23 12.06 -6.75
N GLY A 320 -5.32 12.15 -5.77
CA GLY A 320 -4.11 12.96 -5.87
C GLY A 320 -2.99 12.52 -4.94
N PHE A 321 -1.75 12.81 -5.31
CA PHE A 321 -0.60 12.57 -4.43
C PHE A 321 -0.61 13.56 -3.26
N ILE A 322 -0.17 13.08 -2.09
CA ILE A 322 0.07 13.94 -0.93
C ILE A 322 1.43 14.63 -1.11
N GLU A 323 1.48 15.94 -0.91
CA GLU A 323 2.74 16.68 -0.97
C GLU A 323 3.50 16.64 0.37
N PRO A 324 4.84 16.80 0.36
CA PRO A 324 5.64 16.86 1.58
C PRO A 324 5.18 17.96 2.54
N GLY A 325 4.72 17.55 3.72
CA GLY A 325 4.26 18.47 4.77
C GLY A 325 2.75 18.63 4.85
N GLU A 326 1.99 18.01 3.95
CA GLU A 326 0.53 18.04 4.00
C GLU A 326 -0.07 16.99 4.95
N SER A 327 -1.17 17.36 5.59
CA SER A 327 -2.10 16.40 6.19
C SER A 327 -2.99 15.77 5.12
N PHE A 328 -3.71 14.70 5.46
CA PHE A 328 -4.70 14.09 4.55
C PHE A 328 -5.81 15.08 4.22
N GLU A 329 -6.24 15.85 5.21
CA GLU A 329 -7.28 16.84 5.10
C GLU A 329 -6.87 18.01 4.19
N ASP A 330 -5.62 18.47 4.30
CA ASP A 330 -5.11 19.54 3.44
C ASP A 330 -4.94 19.06 2.00
N SER A 331 -4.43 17.84 1.80
CA SER A 331 -4.31 17.23 0.47
C SER A 331 -5.66 17.10 -0.22
N VAL A 332 -6.70 16.66 0.50
CA VAL A 332 -8.07 16.58 -0.03
C VAL A 332 -8.59 17.95 -0.45
N ARG A 333 -8.34 19.00 0.36
CA ARG A 333 -8.78 20.36 0.02
C ARG A 333 -8.05 20.93 -1.19
N ARG A 334 -6.73 20.73 -1.25
CA ARG A 334 -5.89 21.18 -2.37
C ARG A 334 -6.34 20.51 -3.67
N GLU A 335 -6.37 19.18 -3.70
CA GLU A 335 -6.65 18.44 -4.93
C GLU A 335 -8.03 18.75 -5.51
N VAL A 336 -9.06 18.84 -4.64
CA VAL A 336 -10.43 19.13 -5.07
C VAL A 336 -10.57 20.57 -5.56
N LEU A 337 -9.80 21.50 -4.98
CA LEU A 337 -9.73 22.88 -5.44
C LEU A 337 -9.02 22.97 -6.80
N GLU A 338 -7.90 22.27 -6.98
CA GLU A 338 -7.12 22.28 -8.22
C GLU A 338 -7.92 21.66 -9.38
N GLU A 339 -8.47 20.45 -9.21
CA GLU A 339 -9.09 19.71 -10.30
C GLU A 339 -10.53 20.17 -10.64
N ALA A 340 -11.28 20.63 -9.64
CA ALA A 340 -12.71 20.94 -9.79
C ALA A 340 -13.11 22.35 -9.33
N GLY A 341 -12.18 23.10 -8.71
CA GLY A 341 -12.45 24.44 -8.16
C GLY A 341 -13.45 24.46 -7.00
N ILE A 342 -13.62 23.34 -6.30
CA ILE A 342 -14.59 23.21 -5.20
C ILE A 342 -13.88 23.38 -3.86
N GLU A 343 -14.35 24.30 -3.03
CA GLU A 343 -13.85 24.43 -1.67
C GLU A 343 -14.47 23.37 -0.74
N VAL A 344 -13.61 22.61 -0.06
CA VAL A 344 -14.01 21.56 0.89
C VAL A 344 -13.79 22.01 2.34
N GLY A 345 -14.79 21.80 3.19
CA GLY A 345 -14.75 22.07 4.62
C GLY A 345 -14.24 20.87 5.42
N PRO A 346 -15.09 20.18 6.20
CA PRO A 346 -14.69 19.02 6.99
C PRO A 346 -14.28 17.85 6.10
N VAL A 347 -13.24 17.12 6.54
CA VAL A 347 -12.71 15.92 5.88
C VAL A 347 -12.61 14.81 6.92
N ARG A 348 -12.95 13.57 6.53
CA ARG A 348 -12.90 12.38 7.39
C ARG A 348 -12.30 11.19 6.64
N TYR A 349 -11.36 10.51 7.28
CA TYR A 349 -10.85 9.22 6.82
C TYR A 349 -11.94 8.14 6.81
N SER A 350 -11.92 7.27 5.80
CA SER A 350 -12.77 6.08 5.68
C SER A 350 -11.94 4.80 5.81
N SER A 351 -11.04 4.55 4.86
CA SER A 351 -10.28 3.31 4.76
C SER A 351 -9.03 3.52 3.89
N SER A 352 -8.16 2.52 3.81
CA SER A 352 -6.99 2.56 2.93
C SER A 352 -6.85 1.28 2.12
N GLN A 353 -6.23 1.38 0.95
CA GLN A 353 -6.03 0.26 0.03
C GLN A 353 -4.62 0.32 -0.57
N PRO A 354 -3.82 -0.76 -0.44
CA PRO A 354 -2.60 -0.90 -1.22
C PRO A 354 -2.93 -0.89 -2.72
N TRP A 355 -2.15 -0.16 -3.51
CA TRP A 355 -2.34 -0.08 -4.95
C TRP A 355 -1.00 -0.35 -5.66
N PRO A 356 -0.75 -1.61 -6.05
CA PRO A 356 0.57 -2.09 -6.46
C PRO A 356 0.93 -1.73 -7.92
N PHE A 357 0.64 -0.49 -8.32
CA PHE A 357 0.82 0.02 -9.67
C PHE A 357 1.44 1.44 -9.66
N PRO A 358 2.71 1.60 -9.24
CA PRO A 358 3.66 0.55 -8.84
C PRO A 358 3.65 0.19 -7.35
N ALA A 359 3.52 1.18 -6.45
CA ALA A 359 3.59 0.99 -5.00
C ALA A 359 2.92 2.16 -4.26
N ASN A 360 1.64 2.41 -4.53
CA ASN A 360 0.88 3.49 -3.88
C ASN A 360 0.07 2.94 -2.69
N LEU A 361 -0.23 3.81 -1.73
CA LEU A 361 -1.24 3.57 -0.71
C LEU A 361 -2.39 4.55 -0.90
N MET A 362 -3.52 4.04 -1.38
CA MET A 362 -4.72 4.85 -1.53
C MET A 362 -5.33 5.09 -0.16
N VAL A 363 -5.59 6.35 0.18
CA VAL A 363 -6.18 6.80 1.44
C VAL A 363 -7.54 7.38 1.12
N GLY A 364 -8.59 6.62 1.43
CA GLY A 364 -9.97 6.99 1.17
C GLY A 364 -10.51 7.97 2.20
N CYS A 365 -11.00 9.11 1.75
CA CYS A 365 -11.60 10.16 2.59
C CYS A 365 -12.99 10.54 2.09
N PHE A 366 -13.81 11.10 2.98
CA PHE A 366 -14.98 11.88 2.60
C PHE A 366 -14.75 13.35 2.94
N GLY A 367 -15.31 14.23 2.13
CA GLY A 367 -15.30 15.67 2.39
C GLY A 367 -16.67 16.28 2.12
N ARG A 368 -16.94 17.45 2.69
CA ARG A 368 -18.16 18.22 2.42
C ARG A 368 -17.80 19.54 1.76
N ALA A 369 -18.34 19.79 0.58
CA ALA A 369 -18.18 21.07 -0.10
C ALA A 369 -18.88 22.18 0.68
N LYS A 370 -18.35 23.40 0.57
CA LYS A 370 -19.04 24.60 1.05
C LYS A 370 -20.32 24.84 0.23
N ASP A 371 -21.20 25.72 0.70
CA ASP A 371 -22.41 26.10 -0.03
C ASP A 371 -22.07 26.89 -1.31
N GLY A 372 -22.91 26.75 -2.35
CA GLY A 372 -22.87 27.60 -3.55
C GLY A 372 -21.67 27.40 -4.48
N GLN A 373 -20.98 26.26 -4.40
CA GLN A 373 -19.77 26.00 -5.18
C GLN A 373 -20.11 25.68 -6.65
N THR A 374 -19.28 26.15 -7.58
CA THR A 374 -19.43 25.92 -9.02
C THR A 374 -18.20 25.17 -9.54
N ILE A 375 -18.43 24.07 -10.27
CA ILE A 375 -17.35 23.28 -10.85
C ILE A 375 -16.66 24.08 -11.96
N ARG A 376 -15.34 24.07 -11.97
CA ARG A 376 -14.49 24.70 -13.00
C ARG A 376 -13.25 23.84 -13.27
N PHE A 377 -12.68 23.97 -14.47
CA PHE A 377 -11.58 23.11 -14.97
C PHE A 377 -10.41 23.91 -15.55
N ASP A 378 -10.30 25.18 -15.16
CA ASP A 378 -9.27 26.11 -15.65
C ASP A 378 -8.09 26.26 -14.67
N LEU A 379 -8.23 25.76 -13.43
CA LEU A 379 -7.15 25.72 -12.44
C LEU A 379 -6.18 24.58 -12.75
N ASP A 380 -6.73 23.40 -13.03
CA ASP A 380 -6.00 22.24 -13.51
C ASP A 380 -6.72 21.58 -14.71
N ASN A 381 -5.94 21.10 -15.67
CA ASN A 381 -6.42 20.59 -16.95
C ASN A 381 -6.47 19.05 -17.02
N GLU A 382 -6.33 18.36 -15.89
CA GLU A 382 -6.34 16.90 -15.82
C GLU A 382 -7.73 16.28 -16.12
N LEU A 383 -8.80 16.87 -15.59
CA LEU A 383 -10.16 16.35 -15.79
C LEU A 383 -10.74 16.70 -17.16
N GLU A 384 -11.37 15.70 -17.79
CA GLU A 384 -12.23 15.94 -18.95
C GLU A 384 -13.55 16.56 -18.50
N ASP A 385 -14.11 16.05 -17.41
CA ASP A 385 -15.42 16.46 -16.88
C ASP A 385 -15.56 16.05 -15.40
N ALA A 386 -16.38 16.80 -14.65
CA ALA A 386 -16.79 16.47 -13.29
C ALA A 386 -18.21 16.98 -13.04
N GLN A 387 -19.02 16.21 -12.31
CA GLN A 387 -20.43 16.51 -12.07
C GLN A 387 -20.87 16.08 -10.67
N TRP A 388 -21.89 16.77 -10.16
CA TRP A 388 -22.63 16.36 -8.98
C TRP A 388 -23.68 15.32 -9.36
N PHE A 389 -23.53 14.09 -8.86
CA PHE A 389 -24.48 13.02 -9.11
C PHE A 389 -25.38 12.78 -7.89
N PRO A 390 -26.71 12.76 -8.06
CA PRO A 390 -27.61 12.48 -6.96
C PRO A 390 -27.48 11.02 -6.54
N ARG A 391 -27.74 10.78 -5.26
CA ARG A 391 -27.66 9.45 -4.64
C ARG A 391 -28.48 8.39 -5.39
N SER A 392 -29.66 8.75 -5.89
CA SER A 392 -30.55 7.86 -6.64
C SER A 392 -29.93 7.37 -7.97
N THR A 393 -29.26 8.26 -8.71
CA THR A 393 -28.55 7.91 -9.95
C THR A 393 -27.42 6.94 -9.67
N ILE A 394 -26.60 7.22 -8.65
CA ILE A 394 -25.49 6.34 -8.25
C ILE A 394 -26.02 4.96 -7.83
N LEU A 395 -27.09 4.90 -7.04
CA LEU A 395 -27.74 3.63 -6.67
C LEU A 395 -28.22 2.84 -7.90
N SER A 396 -28.86 3.49 -8.86
CA SER A 396 -29.31 2.85 -10.10
C SER A 396 -28.15 2.19 -10.87
N VAL A 397 -27.02 2.90 -10.98
CA VAL A 397 -25.83 2.39 -11.67
C VAL A 397 -25.21 1.20 -10.94
N ILE A 398 -25.10 1.26 -9.62
CA ILE A 398 -24.51 0.18 -8.80
C ILE A 398 -25.38 -1.08 -8.81
N SER A 399 -26.70 -0.94 -8.85
CA SER A 399 -27.64 -2.08 -8.93
C SER A 399 -27.57 -2.83 -10.26
N ASN A 400 -27.04 -2.20 -11.32
CA ASN A 400 -26.86 -2.84 -12.62
C ASN A 400 -25.52 -3.59 -12.68
N HIS A 401 -25.51 -4.91 -12.46
CA HIS A 401 -24.31 -5.74 -12.32
C HIS A 401 -23.28 -5.70 -13.48
N GLY A 402 -23.62 -5.13 -14.66
CA GLY A 402 -22.71 -4.97 -15.80
C GLY A 402 -21.95 -3.63 -15.87
N SER A 403 -22.20 -2.68 -14.96
CA SER A 403 -21.71 -1.30 -15.05
C SER A 403 -20.33 -1.05 -14.43
N SER A 404 -19.73 -2.04 -13.75
CA SER A 404 -18.62 -1.77 -12.82
C SER A 404 -17.30 -2.50 -13.12
N ASN A 405 -17.27 -3.43 -14.08
CA ASN A 405 -16.04 -4.16 -14.43
C ASN A 405 -15.39 -3.56 -15.69
N TYR A 406 -14.08 -3.32 -15.62
CA TYR A 406 -13.27 -3.01 -16.79
C TYR A 406 -13.11 -4.26 -17.65
N THR A 407 -13.22 -4.11 -18.97
CA THR A 407 -12.90 -5.18 -19.90
C THR A 407 -11.38 -5.32 -20.06
N ARG A 408 -10.91 -6.45 -20.61
CA ARG A 408 -9.49 -6.62 -20.94
C ARG A 408 -8.97 -5.52 -21.88
N ASP A 409 -9.81 -5.08 -22.81
CA ASP A 409 -9.47 -3.99 -23.73
C ASP A 409 -9.41 -2.63 -23.02
N ASP A 410 -10.23 -2.41 -21.99
CA ASP A 410 -10.14 -1.22 -21.16
C ASP A 410 -8.84 -1.20 -20.35
N HIS A 411 -8.45 -2.34 -19.76
CA HIS A 411 -7.17 -2.48 -19.06
C HIS A 411 -5.99 -2.21 -20.00
N LYS A 412 -6.02 -2.79 -21.20
CA LYS A 412 -4.98 -2.57 -22.21
C LYS A 412 -4.86 -1.10 -22.62
N LYS A 413 -5.97 -0.40 -22.86
CA LYS A 413 -5.94 1.05 -23.19
C LYS A 413 -5.37 1.91 -22.06
N LEU A 414 -5.66 1.55 -20.80
CA LEU A 414 -5.11 2.23 -19.64
C LEU A 414 -3.60 1.97 -19.46
N GLU A 415 -3.13 0.77 -19.83
CA GLU A 415 -1.71 0.41 -19.82
C GLU A 415 -0.94 1.08 -20.95
N ASP A 416 -1.42 0.97 -22.20
CA ASP A 416 -0.79 1.55 -23.39
C ASP A 416 -0.57 3.07 -23.22
N LYS A 417 -1.52 3.77 -22.56
CA LYS A 417 -1.33 5.19 -22.23
C LYS A 417 -0.36 5.40 -21.07
N SER A 418 -0.39 4.59 -20.01
CA SER A 418 0.62 4.68 -18.95
C SER A 418 2.03 4.50 -19.50
N ASP A 419 2.20 3.64 -20.50
CA ASP A 419 3.48 3.42 -21.15
C ASP A 419 3.82 4.52 -22.16
N ALA A 420 2.83 5.10 -22.85
CA ALA A 420 3.03 6.31 -23.65
C ALA A 420 3.46 7.52 -22.79
N ASP A 421 2.79 7.74 -21.65
CA ASP A 421 3.10 8.80 -20.68
C ASP A 421 4.50 8.58 -20.06
N LYS A 422 4.92 7.32 -19.87
CA LYS A 422 6.30 6.96 -19.47
C LYS A 422 7.34 7.11 -20.59
N ALA A 423 6.96 6.89 -21.85
CA ALA A 423 7.86 6.93 -23.01
C ALA A 423 8.25 8.36 -23.40
N THR A 424 7.42 9.35 -23.06
CA THR A 424 7.75 10.76 -23.23
C THR A 424 7.99 11.41 -21.87
N ALA A 425 9.25 11.69 -21.55
CA ALA A 425 9.61 12.53 -20.39
C ALA A 425 8.94 13.92 -20.37
N GLY A 426 8.25 14.32 -21.45
CA GLY A 426 7.48 15.55 -21.59
C GLY A 426 5.96 15.45 -21.34
N ALA A 427 5.40 14.29 -20.99
CA ALA A 427 3.95 14.16 -20.71
C ALA A 427 3.53 14.73 -19.33
N LEU A 428 4.48 15.15 -18.50
CA LEU A 428 4.24 15.85 -17.23
C LEU A 428 4.10 17.37 -17.39
N ALA A 429 4.19 17.89 -18.61
CA ALA A 429 3.85 19.29 -18.87
C ALA A 429 2.32 19.42 -19.04
N PRO A 430 1.65 20.34 -18.34
CA PRO A 430 0.22 20.58 -18.54
C PRO A 430 -0.07 20.85 -20.01
N SER A 431 -1.02 20.14 -20.62
CA SER A 431 -1.44 20.42 -21.99
C SER A 431 -2.15 21.78 -22.05
N GLU A 432 -1.50 22.82 -22.58
CA GLU A 432 -2.11 24.15 -22.71
C GLU A 432 -3.45 24.05 -23.48
N ARG A 433 -4.58 24.34 -22.82
CA ARG A 433 -5.88 24.53 -23.47
C ARG A 433 -6.07 26.02 -23.77
N THR A 434 -6.68 26.33 -24.90
CA THR A 434 -6.97 27.73 -25.28
C THR A 434 -8.14 28.28 -24.47
N GLN A 435 -8.23 29.62 -24.30
CA GLN A 435 -9.36 30.23 -23.60
C GLN A 435 -10.73 29.91 -24.22
N GLU A 436 -10.78 29.62 -25.52
CA GLU A 436 -12.00 29.16 -26.21
C GLU A 436 -12.45 27.76 -25.78
N ASP A 437 -11.51 26.86 -25.44
CA ASP A 437 -11.81 25.52 -24.93
C ASP A 437 -12.37 25.56 -23.50
N LEU A 438 -11.94 26.55 -22.71
CA LEU A 438 -12.42 26.79 -21.35
C LEU A 438 -13.81 27.44 -21.35
N ALA A 439 -14.05 28.41 -22.23
CA ALA A 439 -15.33 29.10 -22.35
C ALA A 439 -16.49 28.18 -22.80
N LYS A 440 -16.22 27.20 -23.69
CA LYS A 440 -17.23 26.23 -24.17
C LYS A 440 -17.70 25.21 -23.13
N LYS A 441 -16.99 25.03 -22.01
CA LYS A 441 -17.37 24.05 -20.97
C LYS A 441 -18.29 24.63 -19.89
N THR A 442 -18.33 25.94 -19.72
CA THR A 442 -19.10 26.62 -18.66
C THR A 442 -20.57 26.83 -19.05
N GLU A 443 -20.94 26.67 -20.32
CA GLU A 443 -22.32 26.76 -20.80
C GLU A 443 -23.02 25.41 -20.71
N GLY A 444 -24.03 25.33 -19.81
CA GLY A 444 -25.07 24.31 -19.68
C GLY A 444 -24.91 23.04 -20.52
N LYS A 445 -24.00 22.15 -20.13
CA LYS A 445 -23.97 20.78 -20.65
C LYS A 445 -25.13 19.99 -20.04
N ASP A 446 -25.87 19.28 -20.89
CA ASP A 446 -26.74 18.20 -20.44
C ASP A 446 -25.95 17.26 -19.53
N VAL A 447 -26.52 16.90 -18.38
CA VAL A 447 -25.94 15.94 -17.43
C VAL A 447 -25.55 14.69 -18.21
N THR A 448 -24.26 14.38 -18.26
CA THR A 448 -23.79 13.21 -19.01
C THR A 448 -24.26 11.99 -18.25
N GLU A 449 -24.86 11.02 -18.94
CA GLU A 449 -25.40 9.83 -18.27
C GLU A 449 -24.27 9.04 -17.59
N LEU A 450 -24.28 9.04 -16.25
CA LEU A 450 -23.45 8.15 -15.45
C LEU A 450 -23.90 6.72 -15.73
N THR A 451 -23.07 5.96 -16.44
CA THR A 451 -23.38 4.56 -16.77
C THR A 451 -22.48 3.58 -16.04
N ARG A 452 -21.33 4.04 -15.51
CA ARG A 452 -20.33 3.18 -14.86
C ARG A 452 -19.63 3.89 -13.70
N VAL A 453 -19.33 3.11 -12.66
CA VAL A 453 -18.48 3.51 -11.52
C VAL A 453 -17.47 2.40 -11.23
N PRO A 454 -16.34 2.69 -10.54
CA PRO A 454 -15.34 1.67 -10.22
C PRO A 454 -15.91 0.44 -9.46
N PRO A 455 -15.28 -0.74 -9.62
CA PRO A 455 -15.73 -1.99 -8.98
C PRO A 455 -15.58 -1.94 -7.45
N GLU A 456 -16.20 -2.90 -6.75
CA GLU A 456 -16.07 -3.03 -5.28
C GLU A 456 -14.64 -3.35 -4.83
N SER A 457 -13.82 -3.87 -5.74
CA SER A 457 -12.40 -4.12 -5.52
C SER A 457 -11.55 -2.85 -5.55
N ALA A 458 -12.06 -1.72 -6.04
CA ALA A 458 -11.37 -0.43 -6.04
C ALA A 458 -11.92 0.48 -4.94
N ILE A 459 -11.03 1.13 -4.17
CA ILE A 459 -11.42 1.99 -3.04
C ILE A 459 -12.39 3.12 -3.43
N ALA A 460 -12.29 3.69 -4.63
CA ALA A 460 -13.29 4.63 -5.16
C ALA A 460 -14.69 4.01 -5.18
N GLY A 461 -14.80 2.78 -5.70
CA GLY A 461 -16.04 2.02 -5.74
C GLY A 461 -16.55 1.64 -4.35
N VAL A 462 -15.66 1.50 -3.37
CA VAL A 462 -16.02 1.31 -1.95
C VAL A 462 -16.61 2.59 -1.38
N LEU A 463 -15.96 3.75 -1.54
CA LEU A 463 -16.43 5.04 -1.03
C LEU A 463 -17.81 5.41 -1.62
N ILE A 464 -17.96 5.28 -2.95
CA ILE A 464 -19.21 5.57 -3.66
C ILE A 464 -20.35 4.71 -3.09
N ARG A 465 -20.12 3.40 -2.94
CA ARG A 465 -21.14 2.46 -2.41
C ARG A 465 -21.43 2.69 -0.93
N GLN A 466 -20.41 3.02 -0.14
CA GLN A 466 -20.54 3.27 1.29
C GLN A 466 -21.47 4.46 1.56
N TRP A 467 -21.30 5.56 0.81
CA TRP A 467 -22.23 6.69 0.87
C TRP A 467 -23.60 6.33 0.28
N ALA A 468 -23.65 5.80 -0.95
CA ALA A 468 -24.91 5.55 -1.64
C ALA A 468 -25.83 4.59 -0.88
N LYS A 469 -25.29 3.49 -0.33
CA LYS A 469 -26.06 2.49 0.44
C LYS A 469 -26.31 2.91 1.90
N GLY A 470 -25.74 4.02 2.36
CA GLY A 470 -25.93 4.52 3.73
C GLY A 470 -25.18 3.71 4.79
N GLY A 471 -24.05 3.09 4.42
CA GLY A 471 -23.26 2.23 5.30
C GLY A 471 -22.56 2.97 6.45
N LEU A 472 -22.52 4.30 6.39
CA LEU A 472 -22.11 5.17 7.48
C LEU A 472 -23.03 6.39 7.50
N ASP A 473 -23.39 6.84 8.70
CA ASP A 473 -23.99 8.16 8.89
C ASP A 473 -22.90 9.22 8.68
N LEU A 474 -22.54 9.46 7.42
CA LEU A 474 -21.50 10.38 6.98
C LEU A 474 -21.97 11.83 7.06
N VAL A 475 -23.28 12.06 6.85
CA VAL A 475 -23.88 13.38 6.74
C VAL A 475 -24.10 14.04 8.10
N SER A 476 -24.43 13.28 9.15
CA SER A 476 -24.50 13.84 10.52
C SER A 476 -23.12 14.03 11.15
N LYS A 477 -22.13 13.29 10.63
CA LYS A 477 -20.78 13.27 11.17
C LYS A 477 -19.88 14.31 10.49
N LEU A 478 -20.02 14.60 9.20
CA LEU A 478 -19.30 15.69 8.52
C LEU A 478 -19.96 17.05 8.78
#